data_AF-A0A4Y2A5U0-F1
#
_entry.id   AF-A0A4Y2A5U0-F1
#
_cell.length_a   1.000
_cell.length_b   1.000
_cell.length_c   1.000
_cell.angle_alpha   90.00
_cell.angle_beta   90.00
_cell.angle_gamma   90.00
#
_symmetry.space_group_name_H-M   'P 1'
#
loop_
_entity.id
_entity.type
_entity.pdbx_description
1 polymer ?
#
loop_
_entity_poly.entity_id
_entity_poly.type
_entity_poly.pdbx_seq_one_letter_code
_entity_poly.pdbx_strand_id
1 'polypeptide(L)'
;MISAIDRKEQLQVSVLNAIFYIDQSWNMVSQKTIANCFRHAGFHSSPESEELLEDDDEDLPLTELAEKLRNRGYAIPDENLYTKIDEDVATNSDASIQDIVSNVLNSNAEGSDDKDDSECEKKSVSTSDALKAIDDLRCFFTNSEAADEHLKAIRDLEKVVLTTKKRSLWSVGKISASEPEGSRFVTDSTVPFMLTPNLTWSVKRPPVGVEWKFGEGVPAQVSSSSYDRGSKLRALILEQLAFLGITAGAHRLWSHRSYKARWPLRVFLCILNCVAFQNDIYVWCRDHRVHHKFTDTDADPHNIKRGFFFAHIGWLLCKKHPDVIKKGKTVFLEDLLADPIIRFQRR
;
A
#
# COMPACT_ATOMS: atom_id res chain seq x y z
N MET A 1 5.49 -32.72 17.18
CA MET A 1 5.07 -32.43 15.79
C MET A 1 5.74 -33.35 14.79
N ILE A 2 7.08 -33.43 14.74
CA ILE A 2 7.83 -34.30 13.82
C ILE A 2 7.39 -35.78 13.92
N SER A 3 7.29 -36.33 15.13
CA SER A 3 6.86 -37.73 15.32
C SER A 3 5.44 -38.03 14.82
N ALA A 4 4.57 -37.03 14.72
CA ALA A 4 3.22 -37.19 14.17
C ALA A 4 3.21 -37.05 12.64
N ILE A 5 4.11 -36.23 12.07
CA ILE A 5 4.38 -36.19 10.64
C ILE A 5 4.93 -37.55 10.18
N ASP A 6 5.86 -38.15 10.94
CA ASP A 6 6.42 -39.48 10.66
C ASP A 6 5.35 -40.58 10.73
N ARG A 7 4.37 -40.44 11.64
CA ARG A 7 3.21 -41.34 11.77
C ARG A 7 2.06 -41.03 10.81
N LYS A 8 2.18 -40.00 9.96
CA LYS A 8 1.12 -39.50 9.05
C LYS A 8 -0.20 -39.17 9.75
N GLU A 9 -0.13 -38.73 11.00
CA GLU A 9 -1.29 -38.30 11.78
C GLU A 9 -1.63 -36.84 11.42
N GLN A 10 -2.92 -36.54 11.22
CA GLN A 10 -3.35 -35.15 11.08
C GLN A 10 -3.33 -34.46 12.45
N LEU A 11 -2.33 -33.60 12.67
CA LEU A 11 -2.31 -32.74 13.85
C LEU A 11 -3.18 -31.51 13.60
N GLN A 12 -4.23 -31.34 14.39
CA GLN A 12 -4.92 -30.06 14.50
C GLN A 12 -4.22 -29.21 15.57
N VAL A 13 -3.46 -28.22 15.12
CA VAL A 13 -2.80 -27.24 15.98
C VAL A 13 -3.55 -25.93 15.88
N SER A 14 -4.06 -25.44 17.01
CA SER A 14 -4.63 -24.09 17.08
C SER A 14 -3.51 -23.04 16.92
N VAL A 15 -3.85 -21.85 16.43
CA VAL A 15 -2.89 -20.74 16.31
C VAL A 15 -2.22 -20.44 17.67
N LEU A 16 -2.98 -20.52 18.77
CA LEU A 16 -2.46 -20.34 20.11
C LEU A 16 -1.41 -21.39 20.49
N ASN A 17 -1.67 -22.67 20.20
CA ASN A 17 -0.72 -23.74 20.46
C ASN A 17 0.53 -23.61 19.58
N ALA A 18 0.39 -23.14 18.34
CA ALA A 18 1.54 -22.88 17.46
C ALA A 18 2.46 -21.80 18.04
N ILE A 19 1.91 -20.72 18.60
CA ILE A 19 2.68 -19.65 19.26
C ILE A 19 3.46 -20.22 20.45
N PHE A 20 2.80 -20.99 21.33
CA PHE A 20 3.47 -21.62 22.47
C PHE A 20 4.57 -22.59 22.06
N TYR A 21 4.36 -23.37 20.99
CA TYR A 21 5.40 -24.27 20.49
C TYR A 21 6.60 -23.54 19.94
N ILE A 22 6.41 -22.39 19.27
CA ILE A 22 7.51 -21.56 18.77
C ILE A 22 8.31 -20.97 19.93
N ASP A 23 7.62 -20.38 20.92
CA ASP A 23 8.26 -19.81 22.11
C ASP A 23 9.07 -20.86 22.87
N GLN A 24 8.46 -22.02 23.17
CA GLN A 24 9.15 -23.11 23.85
C GLN A 24 10.34 -23.63 23.03
N SER A 25 10.18 -23.77 21.71
CA SER A 25 11.27 -24.24 20.85
C SER A 25 12.44 -23.25 20.81
N TRP A 26 12.16 -21.95 20.80
CA TRP A 26 13.17 -20.90 20.83
C TRP A 26 13.95 -20.92 22.14
N ASN A 27 13.25 -21.04 23.27
CA ASN A 27 13.86 -21.13 24.60
C ASN A 27 14.69 -22.41 24.81
N MET A 28 14.48 -23.45 23.99
CA MET A 28 15.28 -24.68 24.00
C MET A 28 16.55 -24.59 23.12
N VAL A 29 16.74 -23.53 22.34
CA VAL A 29 17.93 -23.36 21.50
C VAL A 29 19.10 -22.88 22.36
N SER A 30 20.10 -23.74 22.54
CA SER A 30 21.33 -23.33 23.22
C SER A 30 22.13 -22.28 22.43
N GLN A 31 22.83 -21.38 23.12
CA GLN A 31 23.75 -20.41 22.49
C GLN A 31 24.78 -21.09 21.58
N LYS A 32 25.25 -22.30 21.95
CA LYS A 32 26.15 -23.13 21.13
C LYS A 32 25.53 -23.52 19.78
N THR A 33 24.25 -23.85 19.76
CA THR A 33 23.51 -24.14 18.52
C THR A 33 23.48 -22.92 17.62
N ILE A 34 23.20 -21.74 18.19
CA ILE A 34 23.18 -20.46 17.48
C ILE A 34 24.57 -20.15 16.89
N ALA A 35 25.62 -20.26 17.69
CA ALA A 35 27.00 -20.05 17.25
C ALA A 35 27.39 -21.01 16.10
N ASN A 36 27.00 -22.27 16.17
CA ASN A 36 27.23 -23.24 15.09
C ASN A 36 26.47 -22.89 13.81
N CYS A 37 25.24 -22.38 13.90
CA CYS A 37 24.48 -21.90 12.75
C CYS A 37 25.16 -20.71 12.07
N PHE A 38 25.62 -19.72 12.85
CA PHE A 38 26.39 -18.58 12.34
C PHE A 38 27.69 -19.02 11.67
N ARG A 39 28.40 -19.99 12.26
CA ARG A 39 29.59 -20.60 11.65
C ARG A 39 29.29 -21.24 10.31
N HIS A 40 28.20 -22.00 10.21
CA HIS A 40 27.79 -22.62 8.95
C HIS A 40 27.37 -21.59 7.88
N ALA A 41 26.90 -20.41 8.30
CA ALA A 41 26.60 -19.28 7.42
C ALA A 41 27.84 -18.44 7.04
N GLY A 42 29.04 -18.84 7.48
CA GLY A 42 30.31 -18.21 7.13
C GLY A 42 30.77 -17.10 8.09
N PHE A 43 30.08 -16.90 9.21
CA PHE A 43 30.52 -15.99 10.27
C PHE A 43 31.54 -16.70 11.16
N HIS A 44 32.78 -16.22 11.19
CA HIS A 44 33.85 -16.78 12.00
C HIS A 44 34.00 -15.97 13.28
N SER A 45 34.13 -16.64 14.43
CA SER A 45 34.49 -15.98 15.68
C SER A 45 35.94 -15.50 15.60
N SER A 46 36.17 -14.22 15.92
CA SER A 46 37.52 -13.68 16.16
C SER A 46 38.07 -14.30 17.45
N PRO A 47 39.37 -14.62 17.55
CA PRO A 47 39.96 -15.19 18.78
C PRO A 47 39.80 -14.30 20.03
N GLU A 48 39.46 -13.00 19.87
CA GLU A 48 39.08 -12.12 21.00
C GLU A 48 37.71 -12.46 21.64
N SER A 49 36.91 -13.34 21.04
CA SER A 49 35.55 -13.65 21.52
C SER A 49 35.45 -14.89 22.42
N GLU A 50 36.51 -15.69 22.55
CA GLU A 50 36.49 -16.91 23.37
C GLU A 50 36.74 -16.65 24.87
N GLU A 51 37.25 -15.47 25.25
CA GLU A 51 37.53 -15.11 26.64
C GLU A 51 36.35 -14.43 27.37
N LEU A 52 35.23 -14.18 26.68
CA LEU A 52 34.06 -13.46 27.23
C LEU A 52 32.84 -14.36 27.50
N LEU A 53 33.01 -15.69 27.43
CA LEU A 53 31.97 -16.67 27.72
C LEU A 53 32.12 -17.29 29.12
N GLU A 54 32.67 -16.53 30.09
CA GLU A 54 32.47 -16.88 31.49
C GLU A 54 31.09 -16.37 31.94
N ASP A 55 30.27 -17.34 32.35
CA ASP A 55 28.90 -17.24 32.84
C ASP A 55 28.73 -16.18 33.95
N ASP A 56 28.35 -14.96 33.62
CA ASP A 56 27.65 -14.09 34.57
C ASP A 56 26.55 -13.30 33.84
N ASP A 57 25.31 -13.80 33.99
CA ASP A 57 24.05 -13.15 33.62
C ASP A 57 23.76 -11.92 34.51
N GLU A 58 24.69 -10.99 34.65
CA GLU A 58 24.38 -9.66 35.22
C GLU A 58 24.14 -8.67 34.09
N ASP A 59 22.89 -8.20 33.99
CA ASP A 59 22.47 -7.09 33.12
C ASP A 59 23.35 -5.86 33.41
N LEU A 60 24.46 -5.72 32.69
CA LEU A 60 25.37 -4.60 32.81
C LEU A 60 24.65 -3.33 32.30
N PRO A 61 24.40 -2.33 33.15
CA PRO A 61 23.74 -1.11 32.71
C PRO A 61 24.58 -0.44 31.62
N LEU A 62 23.92 0.01 30.54
CA LEU A 62 24.54 0.60 29.33
C LEU A 62 25.61 1.66 29.65
N THR A 63 25.43 2.39 30.75
CA THR A 63 26.37 3.37 31.27
C THR A 63 27.73 2.76 31.61
N GLU A 64 27.75 1.61 32.30
CA GLU A 64 28.98 0.94 32.72
C GLU A 64 29.70 0.30 31.53
N LEU A 65 28.94 -0.21 30.56
CA LEU A 65 29.48 -0.72 29.30
C LEU A 65 30.16 0.41 28.50
N ALA A 66 29.52 1.58 28.42
CA ALA A 66 30.08 2.75 27.74
C ALA A 66 31.39 3.23 28.39
N GLU A 67 31.49 3.17 29.73
CA GLU A 67 32.74 3.49 30.44
C GLU A 67 33.85 2.46 30.18
N LYS A 68 33.52 1.16 30.20
CA LYS A 68 34.48 0.09 29.91
C LYS A 68 35.05 0.20 28.49
N LEU A 69 34.21 0.54 27.51
CA LEU A 69 34.62 0.77 26.13
C LEU A 69 35.51 2.01 25.98
N ARG A 70 35.16 3.12 26.63
CA ARG A 70 35.98 4.35 26.65
C ARG A 70 37.36 4.11 27.28
N ASN A 71 37.42 3.34 28.37
CA ASN A 71 38.68 2.98 29.03
C ASN A 71 39.57 2.04 28.19
N ARG A 72 38.98 1.27 27.26
CA ARG A 72 39.72 0.45 26.28
C ARG A 72 40.18 1.25 25.05
N GLY A 73 40.01 2.58 25.05
CA GLY A 73 40.48 3.47 23.98
C GLY A 73 39.56 3.55 22.76
N TYR A 74 38.37 2.95 22.84
CA TYR A 74 37.34 3.15 21.82
C TYR A 74 36.69 4.51 22.05
N ALA A 75 36.87 5.42 21.08
CA ALA A 75 36.16 6.69 21.07
C ALA A 75 34.68 6.40 20.78
N ILE A 76 33.87 6.29 21.83
CA ILE A 76 32.41 6.36 21.67
C ILE A 76 32.12 7.82 21.30
N PRO A 77 31.58 8.08 20.10
CA PRO A 77 31.21 9.43 19.74
C PRO A 77 30.15 9.94 20.72
N ASP A 78 30.25 11.22 21.11
CA ASP A 78 29.27 11.87 21.99
C ASP A 78 27.84 11.55 21.52
N GLU A 79 26.88 11.37 22.44
CA GLU A 79 25.48 11.09 22.07
C GLU A 79 24.94 12.16 21.11
N ASN A 80 25.47 13.39 21.22
CA ASN A 80 25.16 14.49 20.32
C ASN A 80 25.68 14.31 18.89
N LEU A 81 26.60 13.37 18.61
CA LEU A 81 26.99 13.04 17.25
C LEU A 81 25.85 12.27 16.57
N TYR A 82 25.18 11.36 17.26
CA TYR A 82 24.06 10.62 16.66
C TYR A 82 22.84 11.50 16.37
N THR A 83 22.60 12.53 17.19
CA THR A 83 21.53 13.50 16.92
C THR A 83 21.86 14.46 15.78
N LYS A 84 23.15 14.63 15.44
CA LYS A 84 23.64 15.56 14.42
C LYS A 84 24.22 14.91 13.18
N ILE A 85 24.23 13.58 13.11
CA ILE A 85 24.73 12.82 11.95
C ILE A 85 24.04 13.22 10.65
N ASP A 86 22.77 13.65 10.75
CA ASP A 86 21.96 14.08 9.62
C ASP A 86 21.89 15.62 9.46
N GLU A 87 22.49 16.42 10.35
CA GLU A 87 22.48 17.91 10.24
C GLU A 87 23.30 18.39 9.04
N ASP A 88 24.40 17.70 8.70
CA ASP A 88 25.31 18.07 7.61
C ASP A 88 24.93 17.43 6.26
N VAL A 89 23.85 16.64 6.21
CA VAL A 89 23.32 16.11 4.95
C VAL A 89 22.66 17.26 4.21
N ALA A 90 23.17 17.60 3.02
CA ALA A 90 22.61 18.63 2.16
C ALA A 90 21.14 18.32 1.81
N THR A 91 20.23 18.82 2.63
CA THR A 91 18.83 19.00 2.29
C THR A 91 18.72 20.25 1.42
N ASN A 92 17.71 20.31 0.55
CA ASN A 92 17.47 21.54 -0.23
C ASN A 92 17.33 22.68 0.78
N SER A 93 18.18 23.69 0.67
CA SER A 93 18.21 24.86 1.56
C SER A 93 16.78 25.33 1.84
N ASP A 94 16.44 25.51 3.12
CA ASP A 94 15.14 26.05 3.53
C ASP A 94 14.89 27.35 2.79
N ALA A 95 14.08 27.29 1.73
CA ALA A 95 13.65 28.49 1.04
C ALA A 95 12.85 29.30 2.08
N SER A 96 13.32 30.51 2.39
CA SER A 96 12.57 31.43 3.24
C SER A 96 11.15 31.55 2.70
N ILE A 97 10.17 31.70 3.59
CA ILE A 97 8.78 32.00 3.17
C ILE A 97 8.78 33.19 2.19
N GLN A 98 9.70 34.15 2.36
CA GLN A 98 9.88 35.25 1.42
C GLN A 98 10.45 34.82 0.06
N ASP A 99 11.38 33.86 -0.01
CA ASP A 99 11.91 33.34 -1.27
C ASP A 99 10.87 32.50 -2.03
N ILE A 100 10.04 31.76 -1.30
CA ILE A 100 8.90 31.01 -1.88
C ILE A 100 7.88 31.99 -2.46
N VAL A 101 7.52 33.03 -1.71
CA VAL A 101 6.59 34.08 -2.17
C VAL A 101 7.17 34.82 -3.38
N SER A 102 8.47 35.14 -3.36
CA SER A 102 9.16 35.82 -4.47
C SER A 102 9.17 34.96 -5.73
N ASN A 103 9.41 33.66 -5.62
CA ASN A 103 9.39 32.75 -6.76
C ASN A 103 7.99 32.57 -7.35
N VAL A 104 6.94 32.56 -6.51
CA VAL A 104 5.54 32.50 -6.98
C VAL A 104 5.11 33.81 -7.66
N LEU A 105 5.57 34.95 -7.15
CA LEU A 105 5.31 36.26 -7.75
C LEU A 105 6.11 36.46 -9.06
N ASN A 106 7.37 36.01 -9.11
CA ASN A 106 8.21 36.12 -10.30
C ASN A 106 7.83 35.11 -11.38
N SER A 107 7.28 33.94 -11.04
CA SER A 107 6.72 33.01 -12.04
C SER A 107 5.50 33.58 -12.78
N ASN A 108 4.89 34.65 -12.26
CA ASN A 108 3.81 35.38 -12.94
C ASN A 108 4.33 36.61 -13.72
N ALA A 109 5.63 36.91 -13.69
CA ALA A 109 6.19 38.12 -14.29
C ALA A 109 6.94 37.89 -15.61
N GLU A 110 7.26 36.65 -15.99
CA GLU A 110 7.93 36.36 -17.26
C GLU A 110 7.15 35.33 -18.08
N GLY A 111 6.27 35.82 -18.96
CA GLY A 111 5.55 34.96 -19.91
C GLY A 111 4.30 35.54 -20.59
N SER A 112 4.43 36.74 -21.15
CA SER A 112 3.70 37.32 -22.30
C SER A 112 2.20 37.03 -22.53
N ASP A 113 1.44 38.13 -22.47
CA ASP A 113 0.35 38.55 -23.34
C ASP A 113 -0.85 37.60 -23.54
N ASP A 114 -1.90 37.82 -22.76
CA ASP A 114 -3.18 38.26 -23.32
C ASP A 114 -4.04 38.97 -22.26
N LYS A 115 -4.60 40.12 -22.66
CA LYS A 115 -5.47 40.97 -21.87
C LYS A 115 -6.83 40.28 -21.67
N ASP A 116 -7.24 40.13 -20.42
CA ASP A 116 -8.60 40.52 -20.03
C ASP A 116 -8.68 40.72 -18.51
N ASP A 117 -9.07 41.93 -18.12
CA ASP A 117 -9.38 42.31 -16.75
C ASP A 117 -10.70 41.64 -16.33
N SER A 118 -10.67 40.63 -15.45
CA SER A 118 -11.86 40.22 -14.72
C SER A 118 -11.52 39.72 -13.31
N GLU A 119 -12.10 40.42 -12.33
CA GLU A 119 -12.23 40.15 -10.89
C GLU A 119 -11.75 38.79 -10.34
N CYS A 120 -10.98 38.86 -9.26
CA CYS A 120 -10.59 37.72 -8.42
C CYS A 120 -11.81 36.92 -7.95
N GLU A 121 -12.12 35.83 -8.65
CA GLU A 121 -13.21 34.92 -8.31
C GLU A 121 -12.84 34.14 -7.02
N LYS A 122 -13.43 34.54 -5.88
CA LYS A 122 -13.41 33.72 -4.66
C LYS A 122 -14.10 32.40 -4.97
N LYS A 123 -13.34 31.31 -5.17
CA LYS A 123 -13.87 29.95 -5.35
C LYS A 123 -14.91 29.63 -4.27
N SER A 124 -16.18 29.55 -4.67
CA SER A 124 -17.27 29.16 -3.79
C SER A 124 -17.16 27.67 -3.46
N VAL A 125 -17.02 27.34 -2.17
CA VAL A 125 -16.98 25.95 -1.69
C VAL A 125 -18.39 25.36 -1.75
N SER A 126 -18.52 24.18 -2.36
CA SER A 126 -19.78 23.44 -2.40
C SER A 126 -20.20 23.02 -1.00
N THR A 127 -21.52 23.07 -0.71
CA THR A 127 -22.06 22.66 0.59
C THR A 127 -21.72 21.20 0.93
N SER A 128 -21.56 20.34 -0.08
CA SER A 128 -21.15 18.94 0.12
C SER A 128 -19.70 18.83 0.62
N ASP A 129 -18.80 19.65 0.08
CA ASP A 129 -17.39 19.65 0.44
C ASP A 129 -17.19 20.25 1.84
N ALA A 130 -17.96 21.27 2.18
CA ALA A 130 -17.97 21.88 3.51
C ALA A 130 -18.43 20.88 4.59
N LEU A 131 -19.45 20.06 4.31
CA LEU A 131 -19.92 19.03 5.25
C LEU A 131 -18.90 17.90 5.42
N LYS A 132 -18.23 17.50 4.34
CA LYS A 132 -17.16 16.48 4.42
C LYS A 132 -15.98 16.96 5.28
N ALA A 133 -15.57 18.22 5.10
CA ALA A 133 -14.52 18.82 5.93
C ALA A 133 -14.93 18.91 7.41
N ILE A 134 -16.21 19.17 7.70
CA ILE A 134 -16.76 19.17 9.07
C ILE A 134 -16.68 17.78 9.71
N ASP A 135 -16.95 16.71 8.96
CA ASP A 135 -16.85 15.34 9.45
C ASP A 135 -15.39 14.92 9.71
N ASP A 136 -14.46 15.34 8.86
CA ASP A 136 -13.02 15.12 9.07
C ASP A 136 -12.53 15.81 10.36
N LEU A 137 -12.95 17.06 10.59
CA LEU A 137 -12.66 17.79 11.83
C LEU A 137 -13.27 17.10 13.05
N ARG A 138 -14.51 16.60 12.95
CA ARG A 138 -15.17 15.87 14.04
C ARG A 138 -14.39 14.62 14.43
N CYS A 139 -13.91 13.85 13.45
CA CYS A 139 -13.12 12.66 13.68
C CYS A 139 -11.75 12.97 14.30
N PHE A 140 -11.13 14.10 13.90
CA PHE A 140 -9.86 14.55 14.47
C PHE A 140 -9.98 14.96 15.93
N PHE A 141 -10.99 15.77 16.29
CA PHE A 141 -11.13 16.32 17.64
C PHE A 141 -11.75 15.35 18.66
N THR A 142 -12.30 14.20 18.24
CA THR A 142 -12.81 13.17 19.15
C THR A 142 -11.75 12.51 20.04
N ASN A 143 -10.46 12.60 19.69
CA ASN A 143 -9.35 12.04 20.46
C ASN A 143 -8.56 13.10 21.26
N SER A 144 -9.04 14.35 21.30
CA SER A 144 -8.37 15.47 21.98
C SER A 144 -8.90 15.64 23.41
N GLU A 145 -8.04 16.04 24.35
CA GLU A 145 -8.41 16.32 25.75
C GLU A 145 -9.47 17.44 25.89
N ALA A 146 -9.64 18.30 24.87
CA ALA A 146 -10.65 19.36 24.81
C ALA A 146 -11.82 19.03 23.86
N ALA A 147 -12.15 17.74 23.69
CA ALA A 147 -13.14 17.27 22.72
C ALA A 147 -14.50 18.00 22.82
N ASP A 148 -15.01 18.28 24.02
CA ASP A 148 -16.36 18.83 24.17
C ASP A 148 -16.52 20.26 23.63
N GLU A 149 -15.51 21.10 23.80
CA GLU A 149 -15.54 22.49 23.35
C GLU A 149 -15.38 22.58 21.82
N HIS A 150 -14.46 21.78 21.27
CA HIS A 150 -14.27 21.66 19.82
C HIS A 150 -15.50 21.04 19.13
N LEU A 151 -16.11 20.01 19.71
CA LEU A 151 -17.33 19.38 19.17
C LEU A 151 -18.55 20.31 19.26
N LYS A 152 -18.58 21.27 20.20
CA LYS A 152 -19.61 22.32 20.23
C LYS A 152 -19.41 23.31 19.09
N ALA A 153 -18.18 23.81 18.90
CA ALA A 153 -17.86 24.73 17.80
C ALA A 153 -18.13 24.11 16.41
N ILE A 154 -17.81 22.82 16.24
CA ILE A 154 -18.09 22.08 14.99
C ILE A 154 -19.60 21.95 14.74
N ARG A 155 -20.40 21.69 15.78
CA ARG A 155 -21.88 21.65 15.68
C ARG A 155 -22.47 23.01 15.29
N ASP A 156 -21.93 24.10 15.85
CA ASP A 156 -22.37 25.46 15.49
C ASP A 156 -22.01 25.79 14.03
N LEU A 157 -20.83 25.37 13.56
CA LEU A 157 -20.40 25.54 12.16
C LEU A 157 -21.30 24.75 11.19
N GLU A 158 -21.64 23.51 11.51
CA GLU A 158 -22.58 22.68 10.73
C GLU A 158 -23.96 23.34 10.63
N LYS A 159 -24.45 23.91 11.74
CA LYS A 159 -25.72 24.64 11.76
C LYS A 159 -25.69 25.87 10.85
N VAL A 160 -24.58 26.60 10.77
CA VAL A 160 -24.41 27.75 9.86
C VAL A 160 -24.41 27.30 8.40
N VAL A 161 -23.71 26.21 8.06
CA VAL A 161 -23.68 25.67 6.69
C VAL A 161 -25.08 25.21 6.25
N LEU A 162 -25.83 24.52 7.12
CA LEU A 162 -27.17 24.03 6.82
C LEU A 162 -28.24 25.15 6.77
N THR A 163 -28.13 26.17 7.61
CA THR A 163 -29.06 27.32 7.59
C THR A 163 -28.83 28.25 6.42
N THR A 164 -27.59 28.39 5.96
CA THR A 164 -27.23 29.12 4.74
C THR A 164 -27.84 28.46 3.49
N LYS A 165 -27.87 27.11 3.42
CA LYS A 165 -28.58 26.35 2.38
C LYS A 165 -30.08 26.62 2.38
N LYS A 166 -30.69 26.77 3.56
CA LYS A 166 -32.14 27.05 3.70
C LYS A 166 -32.51 28.47 3.25
N ARG A 167 -31.61 29.45 3.45
CA ARG A 167 -31.79 30.85 3.00
C ARG A 167 -31.60 31.04 1.49
N SER A 168 -30.72 30.28 0.83
CA SER A 168 -30.55 30.36 -0.63
C SER A 168 -31.74 29.76 -1.40
N LEU A 169 -32.39 28.74 -0.84
CA LEU A 169 -33.62 28.16 -1.42
C LEU A 169 -34.83 29.10 -1.35
N TRP A 170 -34.90 29.99 -0.35
CA TRP A 170 -36.00 30.96 -0.21
C TRP A 170 -35.80 32.24 -1.04
N SER A 171 -34.60 32.51 -1.53
CA SER A 171 -34.29 33.72 -2.32
C SER A 171 -34.48 33.54 -3.84
N VAL A 172 -34.71 32.30 -4.31
CA VAL A 172 -34.90 31.96 -5.75
C VAL A 172 -36.40 31.86 -6.13
N GLY A 173 -37.33 31.97 -5.17
CA GLY A 173 -38.78 31.87 -5.41
C GLY A 173 -39.51 33.21 -5.45
N LYS A 174 -39.38 33.98 -6.53
CA LYS A 174 -40.29 35.10 -6.87
C LYS A 174 -40.70 35.03 -8.34
N ILE A 175 -41.80 34.33 -8.66
CA ILE A 175 -42.69 34.69 -9.79
C ILE A 175 -44.16 34.38 -9.43
N SER A 176 -44.93 35.46 -9.42
CA SER A 176 -46.33 35.71 -9.82
C SER A 176 -47.43 34.65 -9.63
N ALA A 177 -48.50 35.13 -8.99
CA ALA A 177 -49.82 34.52 -8.92
C ALA A 177 -50.52 34.43 -10.28
N SER A 178 -51.15 33.29 -10.55
CA SER A 178 -52.41 33.19 -11.30
C SER A 178 -53.02 31.79 -11.10
N GLU A 179 -54.22 31.73 -10.52
CA GLU A 179 -55.16 30.61 -10.52
C GLU A 179 -56.54 31.19 -10.90
N PRO A 180 -57.59 30.41 -11.24
CA PRO A 180 -57.64 28.94 -11.40
C PRO A 180 -58.45 28.46 -12.64
N GLU A 181 -58.43 27.15 -12.88
CA GLU A 181 -59.50 26.27 -13.45
C GLU A 181 -58.77 25.03 -14.02
N GLY A 182 -59.12 23.77 -13.76
CA GLY A 182 -60.19 23.12 -13.04
C GLY A 182 -60.10 21.62 -13.38
N SER A 183 -60.65 20.78 -12.50
CA SER A 183 -60.87 19.33 -12.63
C SER A 183 -59.70 18.39 -12.28
N ARG A 184 -59.69 17.85 -11.04
CA ARG A 184 -60.38 16.63 -10.51
C ARG A 184 -59.56 15.36 -10.85
N PHE A 185 -59.25 14.41 -9.96
CA PHE A 185 -59.62 14.10 -8.56
C PHE A 185 -58.69 12.95 -8.10
N VAL A 186 -58.24 12.96 -6.83
CA VAL A 186 -58.30 11.84 -5.84
C VAL A 186 -57.43 10.57 -6.09
N THR A 187 -56.66 9.98 -5.18
CA THR A 187 -56.43 10.03 -3.69
C THR A 187 -55.08 9.34 -3.41
N ASP A 188 -54.25 9.82 -2.47
CA ASP A 188 -54.18 9.39 -1.05
C ASP A 188 -53.92 7.86 -0.89
N SER A 189 -52.96 7.33 -0.14
CA SER A 189 -52.41 7.76 1.14
C SER A 189 -51.18 6.89 1.53
N THR A 190 -50.47 7.35 2.57
CA THR A 190 -49.74 6.55 3.59
C THR A 190 -48.40 5.86 3.27
N VAL A 191 -47.32 6.54 3.70
CA VAL A 191 -46.11 5.98 4.37
C VAL A 191 -46.49 5.46 5.78
N PRO A 192 -45.81 4.46 6.42
CA PRO A 192 -44.44 4.65 6.98
C PRO A 192 -43.53 3.41 7.27
N PHE A 193 -42.23 3.69 7.39
CA PHE A 193 -41.18 3.19 8.34
C PHE A 193 -41.02 1.69 8.75
N MET A 194 -39.72 1.26 8.77
CA MET A 194 -39.01 0.34 9.70
C MET A 194 -38.41 -1.01 9.21
N LEU A 195 -37.08 -1.08 9.37
CA LEU A 195 -36.23 -2.10 10.02
C LEU A 195 -36.08 -3.55 9.47
N THR A 196 -34.84 -3.81 9.02
CA THR A 196 -33.95 -5.00 9.21
C THR A 196 -34.44 -6.39 8.70
N PRO A 197 -33.64 -7.46 8.88
CA PRO A 197 -32.60 -7.97 7.98
C PRO A 197 -32.97 -9.35 7.36
N ASN A 198 -32.07 -9.94 6.56
CA ASN A 198 -32.13 -11.26 5.90
C ASN A 198 -32.48 -11.21 4.40
N LEU A 199 -31.44 -11.06 3.57
CA LEU A 199 -31.48 -11.59 2.21
C LEU A 199 -30.52 -12.79 2.13
N THR A 200 -31.09 -13.97 2.25
CA THR A 200 -30.51 -15.20 1.74
C THR A 200 -30.47 -15.09 0.22
N TRP A 201 -29.27 -15.16 -0.37
CA TRP A 201 -29.13 -15.22 -1.83
C TRP A 201 -29.59 -16.60 -2.31
N SER A 202 -30.84 -16.71 -2.77
CA SER A 202 -31.28 -17.84 -3.59
C SER A 202 -30.66 -17.73 -4.98
N VAL A 203 -29.60 -18.51 -5.22
CA VAL A 203 -29.08 -18.75 -6.57
C VAL A 203 -30.09 -19.62 -7.33
N LYS A 204 -30.82 -19.01 -8.25
CA LYS A 204 -31.60 -19.72 -9.27
C LYS A 204 -30.60 -20.48 -10.17
N ARG A 205 -30.64 -21.82 -10.15
CA ARG A 205 -29.93 -22.63 -11.16
C ARG A 205 -30.54 -22.34 -12.54
N PRO A 206 -29.72 -22.22 -13.61
CA PRO A 206 -30.27 -22.13 -14.96
C PRO A 206 -30.87 -23.48 -15.39
N PRO A 207 -31.86 -23.48 -16.30
CA PRO A 207 -32.48 -24.70 -16.76
C PRO A 207 -31.50 -25.53 -17.60
N VAL A 208 -31.60 -26.85 -17.43
CA VAL A 208 -30.86 -27.85 -18.20
C VAL A 208 -31.31 -27.81 -19.66
N GLY A 209 -30.36 -27.70 -20.61
CA GLY A 209 -30.61 -28.02 -22.02
C GLY A 209 -30.35 -26.92 -23.05
N VAL A 210 -29.26 -26.16 -22.96
CA VAL A 210 -28.78 -25.33 -24.09
C VAL A 210 -27.43 -25.86 -24.58
N GLU A 211 -27.48 -26.51 -25.74
CA GLU A 211 -26.34 -27.03 -26.47
C GLU A 211 -25.66 -25.88 -27.22
N TRP A 212 -24.47 -25.47 -26.77
CA TRP A 212 -23.63 -24.50 -27.48
C TRP A 212 -22.82 -25.23 -28.55
N LYS A 213 -23.25 -25.15 -29.81
CA LYS A 213 -22.44 -25.62 -30.95
C LYS A 213 -21.37 -24.59 -31.28
N PHE A 214 -20.18 -24.77 -30.72
CA PHE A 214 -18.94 -24.17 -31.25
C PHE A 214 -18.35 -25.10 -32.32
N GLY A 215 -17.83 -24.48 -33.37
CA GLY A 215 -17.47 -25.08 -34.65
C GLY A 215 -16.65 -26.37 -34.60
N GLU A 216 -16.92 -27.21 -35.60
CA GLU A 216 -16.27 -28.49 -35.86
C GLU A 216 -14.77 -28.33 -36.13
N GLY A 217 -13.97 -29.26 -35.58
CA GLY A 217 -12.81 -29.77 -36.29
C GLY A 217 -11.42 -29.46 -35.72
N VAL A 218 -11.10 -29.97 -34.52
CA VAL A 218 -9.86 -30.74 -34.27
C VAL A 218 -10.15 -31.69 -33.10
N PRO A 219 -9.99 -33.02 -33.22
CA PRO A 219 -10.09 -33.89 -32.06
C PRO A 219 -8.87 -33.61 -31.17
N ALA A 220 -9.06 -32.79 -30.13
CA ALA A 220 -8.18 -32.79 -28.99
C ALA A 220 -8.35 -34.15 -28.30
N GLN A 221 -7.57 -35.13 -28.75
CA GLN A 221 -7.17 -36.26 -27.94
C GLN A 221 -6.41 -35.67 -26.73
N VAL A 222 -7.14 -35.15 -25.75
CA VAL A 222 -6.61 -35.01 -24.40
C VAL A 222 -6.53 -36.43 -23.89
N SER A 223 -5.46 -37.11 -24.27
CA SER A 223 -5.06 -38.30 -23.53
C SER A 223 -4.93 -37.83 -22.10
N SER A 224 -5.64 -38.50 -21.20
CA SER A 224 -5.46 -38.37 -19.76
C SER A 224 -4.06 -38.90 -19.46
N SER A 225 -3.05 -38.10 -19.79
CA SER A 225 -1.66 -38.35 -19.44
C SER A 225 -1.62 -38.31 -17.93
N SER A 226 -1.45 -39.49 -17.34
CA SER A 226 -1.10 -39.69 -15.94
C SER A 226 -0.17 -38.57 -15.47
N TYR A 227 -0.54 -37.94 -14.36
CA TYR A 227 0.14 -36.79 -13.77
C TYR A 227 1.54 -37.24 -13.29
N ASP A 228 2.51 -37.25 -14.20
CA ASP A 228 3.84 -37.83 -13.99
C ASP A 228 4.64 -37.04 -12.95
N ARG A 229 5.46 -37.75 -12.17
CA ARG A 229 6.31 -37.18 -11.13
C ARG A 229 7.27 -36.13 -11.71
N GLY A 230 7.71 -36.31 -12.96
CA GLY A 230 8.54 -35.34 -13.67
C GLY A 230 7.81 -34.02 -13.95
N SER A 231 6.50 -34.06 -14.25
CA SER A 231 5.70 -32.85 -14.50
C SER A 231 5.55 -31.99 -13.24
N LYS A 232 5.38 -32.61 -12.06
CA LYS A 232 5.35 -31.88 -10.77
C LYS A 232 6.68 -31.17 -10.49
N LEU A 233 7.79 -31.86 -10.70
CA LEU A 233 9.12 -31.29 -10.47
C LEU A 233 9.39 -30.10 -11.40
N ARG A 234 9.04 -30.21 -12.69
CA ARG A 234 9.18 -29.11 -13.65
C ARG A 234 8.32 -27.90 -13.26
N ALA A 235 7.09 -28.12 -12.80
CA ALA A 235 6.21 -27.04 -12.34
C ALA A 235 6.83 -26.29 -11.14
N LEU A 236 7.34 -27.01 -10.13
CA LEU A 236 7.99 -26.41 -8.96
C LEU A 236 9.25 -25.62 -9.33
N ILE A 237 10.05 -26.13 -10.27
CA ILE A 237 11.24 -25.41 -10.78
C ILE A 237 10.83 -24.12 -11.48
N LEU A 238 9.81 -24.18 -12.35
CA LEU A 238 9.33 -22.99 -13.07
C LEU A 238 8.76 -21.96 -12.11
N GLU A 239 8.01 -22.37 -11.09
CA GLU A 239 7.48 -21.48 -10.04
C GLU A 239 8.60 -20.74 -9.31
N GLN A 240 9.63 -21.47 -8.86
CA GLN A 240 10.75 -20.88 -8.12
C GLN A 240 11.56 -19.90 -9.00
N LEU A 241 11.72 -20.23 -10.27
CA LEU A 241 12.36 -19.35 -11.26
C LEU A 241 11.51 -18.10 -11.52
N ALA A 242 10.19 -18.23 -11.63
CA ALA A 242 9.28 -17.08 -11.78
C ALA A 242 9.39 -16.14 -10.58
N PHE A 243 9.37 -16.69 -9.36
CA PHE A 243 9.54 -15.93 -8.13
C PHE A 243 10.90 -15.21 -8.08
N LEU A 244 11.98 -15.83 -8.58
CA LEU A 244 13.28 -15.18 -8.70
C LEU A 244 13.24 -14.00 -9.68
N GLY A 245 12.55 -14.14 -10.81
CA GLY A 245 12.36 -13.06 -11.79
C GLY A 245 11.63 -11.84 -11.21
N ILE A 246 10.66 -12.05 -10.33
CA ILE A 246 9.97 -10.97 -9.62
C ILE A 246 10.86 -10.39 -8.52
N THR A 247 11.36 -11.21 -7.61
CA THR A 247 12.03 -10.73 -6.39
C THR A 247 13.43 -10.19 -6.64
N ALA A 248 14.28 -10.93 -7.35
CA ALA A 248 15.62 -10.46 -7.68
C ALA A 248 15.59 -9.45 -8.83
N GLY A 249 14.72 -9.66 -9.82
CA GLY A 249 14.54 -8.79 -10.98
C GLY A 249 13.64 -7.58 -10.68
N ALA A 250 12.35 -7.69 -11.00
CA ALA A 250 11.40 -6.56 -11.00
C ALA A 250 11.44 -5.73 -9.71
N HIS A 251 11.52 -6.40 -8.57
CA HIS A 251 11.54 -5.78 -7.25
C HIS A 251 12.90 -5.15 -6.91
N ARG A 252 13.94 -5.95 -6.66
CA ARG A 252 15.22 -5.42 -6.13
C ARG A 252 16.08 -4.71 -7.19
N LEU A 253 16.19 -5.28 -8.40
CA LEU A 253 17.05 -4.73 -9.44
C LEU A 253 16.44 -3.50 -10.09
N TRP A 254 15.21 -3.62 -10.61
CA TRP A 254 14.62 -2.55 -11.42
C TRP A 254 13.81 -1.55 -10.60
N SER A 255 13.01 -1.98 -9.61
CA SER A 255 12.22 -1.03 -8.82
C SER A 255 13.05 -0.27 -7.80
N HIS A 256 13.82 -0.97 -6.96
CA HIS A 256 14.60 -0.36 -5.87
C HIS A 256 16.07 -0.06 -6.20
N ARG A 257 16.59 -0.59 -7.31
CA ARG A 257 18.00 -0.43 -7.70
C ARG A 257 18.99 -0.82 -6.59
N SER A 258 18.66 -1.85 -5.81
CA SER A 258 19.46 -2.27 -4.65
C SER A 258 20.82 -2.85 -5.06
N TYR A 259 20.99 -3.23 -6.32
CA TYR A 259 22.25 -3.71 -6.87
C TYR A 259 22.34 -3.44 -8.38
N LYS A 260 23.56 -3.54 -8.94
CA LYS A 260 23.81 -3.40 -10.38
C LYS A 260 24.11 -4.78 -10.98
N ALA A 261 23.39 -5.13 -12.04
CA ALA A 261 23.60 -6.39 -12.77
C ALA A 261 24.25 -6.14 -14.13
N ARG A 262 25.17 -7.03 -14.54
CA ARG A 262 25.68 -7.04 -15.93
C ARG A 262 24.59 -7.56 -16.88
N TRP A 263 24.75 -7.27 -18.18
CA TRP A 263 23.74 -7.59 -19.19
C TRP A 263 23.27 -9.07 -19.21
N PRO A 264 24.11 -10.11 -18.99
CA PRO A 264 23.64 -11.50 -19.05
C PRO A 264 22.65 -11.81 -17.95
N LEU A 265 22.93 -11.35 -16.72
CA LEU A 265 22.04 -11.52 -15.57
C LEU A 265 20.73 -10.74 -15.77
N ARG A 266 20.79 -9.55 -16.37
CA ARG A 266 19.58 -8.76 -16.68
C ARG A 266 18.68 -9.48 -17.68
N VAL A 267 19.26 -10.04 -18.74
CA VAL A 267 18.50 -10.83 -19.73
C VAL A 267 17.91 -12.08 -19.08
N PHE A 268 18.70 -12.80 -18.26
CA PHE A 268 18.21 -13.96 -17.53
C PHE A 268 17.02 -13.62 -16.63
N LEU A 269 17.14 -12.60 -15.77
CA LEU A 269 16.06 -12.17 -14.90
C LEU A 269 14.83 -11.66 -15.67
N CYS A 270 15.04 -11.05 -16.85
CA CYS A 270 13.96 -10.62 -17.72
C CYS A 270 13.15 -11.81 -18.25
N ILE A 271 13.84 -12.88 -18.69
CA ILE A 271 13.17 -14.11 -19.13
C ILE A 271 12.38 -14.73 -17.98
N LEU A 272 12.98 -14.80 -16.79
CA LEU A 272 12.29 -15.33 -15.60
C LEU A 272 11.07 -14.48 -15.20
N ASN A 273 11.14 -13.16 -15.36
CA ASN A 273 10.00 -12.28 -15.13
C ASN A 273 8.85 -12.56 -16.11
N CYS A 274 9.15 -12.84 -17.39
CA CYS A 274 8.12 -13.23 -18.36
C CYS A 274 7.40 -14.53 -17.96
N VAL A 275 8.11 -15.49 -17.33
CA VAL A 275 7.50 -16.73 -16.80
C VAL A 275 6.49 -16.42 -15.67
N ALA A 276 6.73 -15.38 -14.88
CA ALA A 276 5.85 -15.00 -13.76
C ALA A 276 4.54 -14.33 -14.20
N PHE A 277 4.48 -13.77 -15.40
CA PHE A 277 3.28 -13.20 -16.02
C PHE A 277 2.57 -12.12 -15.16
N GLN A 278 3.35 -11.29 -14.44
CA GLN A 278 2.82 -10.19 -13.62
C GLN A 278 2.99 -8.82 -14.32
N ASN A 279 2.48 -8.68 -15.55
CA ASN A 279 2.76 -7.55 -16.46
C ASN A 279 4.24 -7.42 -16.86
N ASP A 280 4.53 -6.48 -17.76
CA ASP A 280 5.89 -6.13 -18.12
C ASP A 280 6.62 -5.42 -16.96
N ILE A 281 7.96 -5.50 -16.97
CA ILE A 281 8.82 -4.94 -15.92
C ILE A 281 8.54 -3.44 -15.73
N TYR A 282 8.28 -2.69 -16.81
CA TYR A 282 8.05 -1.26 -16.70
C TYR A 282 6.76 -0.95 -15.92
N VAL A 283 5.65 -1.60 -16.26
CA VAL A 283 4.37 -1.43 -15.56
C VAL A 283 4.48 -1.89 -14.11
N TRP A 284 5.09 -3.05 -13.86
CA TRP A 284 5.29 -3.57 -12.51
C TRP A 284 6.11 -2.59 -11.67
N CYS A 285 7.25 -2.13 -12.17
CA CYS A 285 8.11 -1.19 -11.44
C CYS A 285 7.44 0.16 -11.20
N ARG A 286 6.66 0.66 -12.17
CA ARG A 286 5.88 1.89 -11.97
C ARG A 286 4.89 1.71 -10.84
N ASP A 287 4.06 0.68 -10.89
CA ASP A 287 3.02 0.47 -9.90
C ASP A 287 3.65 0.20 -8.51
N HIS A 288 4.76 -0.53 -8.44
CA HIS A 288 5.51 -0.80 -7.21
C HIS A 288 6.13 0.48 -6.61
N ARG A 289 6.74 1.34 -7.43
CA ARG A 289 7.28 2.64 -6.97
C ARG A 289 6.15 3.57 -6.51
N VAL A 290 5.00 3.55 -7.18
CA VAL A 290 3.81 4.31 -6.77
C VAL A 290 3.26 3.80 -5.45
N HIS A 291 3.18 2.47 -5.28
CA HIS A 291 2.80 1.85 -4.02
C HIS A 291 3.69 2.35 -2.87
N HIS A 292 5.02 2.23 -2.98
CA HIS A 292 5.92 2.67 -1.91
C HIS A 292 5.86 4.17 -1.61
N LYS A 293 5.65 5.02 -2.63
CA LYS A 293 5.64 6.48 -2.45
C LYS A 293 4.33 6.99 -1.86
N PHE A 294 3.22 6.29 -2.12
CA PHE A 294 1.88 6.72 -1.75
C PHE A 294 1.10 5.65 -0.99
N THR A 295 1.81 4.82 -0.21
CA THR A 295 1.26 3.73 0.59
C THR A 295 0.04 4.18 1.38
N ASP A 296 -0.98 3.33 1.46
CA ASP A 296 -2.20 3.56 2.25
C ASP A 296 -3.00 4.82 1.87
N THR A 297 -2.84 5.30 0.62
CA THR A 297 -3.64 6.38 0.04
C THR A 297 -4.43 5.88 -1.18
N ASP A 298 -5.33 6.69 -1.71
CA ASP A 298 -6.04 6.38 -2.96
C ASP A 298 -5.13 6.34 -4.21
N ALA A 299 -3.88 6.76 -4.08
CA ALA A 299 -2.86 6.61 -5.12
C ALA A 299 -2.07 5.30 -5.02
N ASP A 300 -2.25 4.51 -3.95
CA ASP A 300 -1.70 3.16 -3.84
C ASP A 300 -2.51 2.17 -4.71
N PRO A 301 -1.90 1.49 -5.70
CA PRO A 301 -2.60 0.57 -6.60
C PRO A 301 -3.34 -0.56 -5.85
N HIS A 302 -2.80 -1.02 -4.73
CA HIS A 302 -3.34 -2.11 -3.93
C HIS A 302 -3.49 -1.70 -2.45
N ASN A 303 -4.04 -0.49 -2.24
CA ASN A 303 -4.32 0.11 -0.95
C ASN A 303 -5.03 -0.86 0.03
N ILE A 304 -4.37 -1.18 1.14
CA ILE A 304 -4.89 -2.09 2.17
C ILE A 304 -6.10 -1.53 2.92
N LYS A 305 -6.27 -0.20 2.97
CA LYS A 305 -7.44 0.45 3.59
C LYS A 305 -8.75 0.13 2.89
N ARG A 306 -8.70 -0.34 1.64
CA ARG A 306 -9.88 -0.84 0.90
C ARG A 306 -10.22 -2.29 1.23
N GLY A 307 -9.50 -2.90 2.17
CA GLY A 307 -9.73 -4.24 2.69
C GLY A 307 -8.85 -5.31 2.04
N PHE A 308 -8.71 -6.44 2.75
CA PHE A 308 -7.86 -7.57 2.35
C PHE A 308 -8.14 -8.06 0.92
N PHE A 309 -9.41 -8.23 0.56
CA PHE A 309 -9.78 -8.73 -0.77
C PHE A 309 -9.28 -7.80 -1.88
N PHE A 310 -9.41 -6.48 -1.68
CA PHE A 310 -8.95 -5.50 -2.66
C PHE A 310 -7.43 -5.56 -2.83
N ALA A 311 -6.68 -5.52 -1.73
CA ALA A 311 -5.21 -5.56 -1.77
C ALA A 311 -4.65 -6.89 -2.31
N HIS A 312 -5.35 -8.01 -2.07
CA HIS A 312 -4.89 -9.33 -2.51
C HIS A 312 -5.12 -9.57 -4.01
N ILE A 313 -6.34 -9.34 -4.52
CA ILE A 313 -6.69 -9.60 -5.92
C ILE A 313 -7.66 -8.60 -6.53
N GLY A 314 -8.50 -7.95 -5.71
CA GLY A 314 -9.57 -7.08 -6.20
C GLY A 314 -9.07 -5.88 -7.01
N TRP A 315 -7.86 -5.38 -6.74
CA TRP A 315 -7.25 -4.29 -7.50
C TRP A 315 -6.96 -4.65 -8.97
N LEU A 316 -6.76 -5.93 -9.30
CA LEU A 316 -6.60 -6.41 -10.68
C LEU A 316 -7.94 -6.53 -11.41
N LEU A 317 -9.04 -6.65 -10.68
CA LEU A 317 -10.39 -6.85 -11.22
C LEU A 317 -11.15 -5.54 -11.43
N CYS A 318 -10.60 -4.44 -10.94
CA CYS A 318 -11.20 -3.11 -10.99
C CYS A 318 -10.36 -2.15 -11.83
N LYS A 319 -10.99 -1.09 -12.33
CA LYS A 319 -10.24 0.01 -12.92
C LYS A 319 -9.41 0.70 -11.84
N LYS A 320 -8.17 1.07 -12.19
CA LYS A 320 -7.28 1.83 -11.30
C LYS A 320 -7.94 3.15 -10.91
N HIS A 321 -7.74 3.54 -9.65
CA HIS A 321 -8.20 4.85 -9.18
C HIS A 321 -7.51 5.97 -9.98
N PRO A 322 -8.20 7.10 -10.29
CA PRO A 322 -7.60 8.21 -11.03
C PRO A 322 -6.30 8.73 -10.42
N ASP A 323 -6.19 8.71 -9.09
CA ASP A 323 -4.98 9.17 -8.39
C ASP A 323 -3.77 8.28 -8.64
N VAL A 324 -3.96 6.96 -8.79
CA VAL A 324 -2.88 6.03 -9.17
C VAL A 324 -2.29 6.44 -10.53
N ILE A 325 -3.16 6.84 -11.48
CA ILE A 325 -2.74 7.27 -12.82
C ILE A 325 -2.05 8.63 -12.76
N LYS A 326 -2.63 9.60 -12.02
CA LYS A 326 -2.10 10.96 -11.89
C LYS A 326 -0.74 10.96 -11.19
N LYS A 327 -0.64 10.27 -10.05
CA LYS A 327 0.59 10.16 -9.26
C LYS A 327 1.62 9.23 -9.91
N GLY A 328 1.18 8.24 -10.69
CA GLY A 328 2.06 7.40 -11.50
C GLY A 328 2.90 8.18 -12.51
N LYS A 329 2.42 9.34 -12.99
CA LYS A 329 3.20 10.24 -13.86
C LYS A 329 4.27 11.04 -13.12
N THR A 330 4.20 11.11 -11.79
CA THR A 330 5.17 11.86 -10.95
C THR A 330 6.34 11.01 -10.48
N VAL A 331 6.32 9.71 -10.80
CA VAL A 331 7.39 8.77 -10.45
C VAL A 331 8.41 8.77 -11.59
N PHE A 332 9.69 8.90 -11.22
CA PHE A 332 10.81 8.79 -12.15
C PHE A 332 10.87 7.38 -12.75
N LEU A 333 10.90 7.26 -14.08
CA LEU A 333 10.90 5.99 -14.83
C LEU A 333 11.87 5.98 -16.02
N GLU A 334 12.59 7.09 -16.22
CA GLU A 334 13.51 7.31 -17.33
C GLU A 334 14.64 6.28 -17.32
N ASP A 335 15.05 5.80 -16.15
CA ASP A 335 16.01 4.70 -16.02
C ASP A 335 15.53 3.40 -16.64
N LEU A 336 14.24 3.10 -16.51
CA LEU A 336 13.66 1.87 -17.05
C LEU A 336 13.53 1.98 -18.58
N LEU A 337 13.22 3.17 -19.09
CA LEU A 337 13.17 3.44 -20.52
C LEU A 337 14.57 3.47 -21.16
N ALA A 338 15.60 3.86 -20.42
CA ALA A 338 16.98 3.81 -20.89
C ALA A 338 17.46 2.37 -21.09
N ASP A 339 16.93 1.40 -20.32
CA ASP A 339 17.28 -0.02 -20.43
C ASP A 339 16.74 -0.63 -21.74
N PRO A 340 17.62 -1.06 -22.68
CA PRO A 340 17.18 -1.72 -23.90
C PRO A 340 16.49 -3.06 -23.65
N ILE A 341 16.80 -3.77 -22.56
CA ILE A 341 16.20 -5.06 -22.23
C ILE A 341 14.74 -4.87 -21.81
N ILE A 342 14.45 -3.85 -20.98
CA ILE A 342 13.09 -3.53 -20.56
C ILE A 342 12.27 -3.05 -21.76
N ARG A 343 12.85 -2.19 -22.60
CA ARG A 343 12.19 -1.75 -23.85
C ARG A 343 11.87 -2.93 -24.78
N PHE A 344 12.77 -3.92 -24.86
CA PHE A 344 12.54 -5.12 -25.64
C PHE A 344 11.43 -5.98 -25.04
N GLN A 345 11.44 -6.24 -23.73
CA GLN A 345 10.41 -7.05 -23.06
C GLN A 345 9.00 -6.46 -23.21
N ARG A 346 8.90 -5.12 -23.20
CA ARG A 346 7.63 -4.41 -23.29
C ARG A 346 7.04 -4.39 -24.71
N ARG A 347 7.88 -4.54 -25.73
CA ARG A 347 7.47 -4.54 -27.13
C ARG A 347 6.87 -5.89 -27.49
#